data_AF-X0UPA3-F1
#
_entry.id   AF-X0UPA3-F1
#
_cell.length_a   1.000
_cell.length_b   1.000
_cell.length_c   1.000
_cell.angle_alpha   90.00
_cell.angle_beta   90.00
_cell.angle_gamma   90.00
#
_symmetry.space_group_name_H-M   'P 1'
#
loop_
_entity.id
_entity.type
_entity.pdbx_description
1 polymer ?
#
loop_
_entity_poly.entity_id
_entity_poly.type
_entity_poly.pdbx_seq_one_letter_code
_entity_poly.pdbx_strand_id
1 'polypeptide(L)'
;AIVRVVIKLSRQQQALLRQVEVRQALAEAHFLAYVKTELTEEARSGRLPPHVRPESLTPMDALRLYFDERKLAPDRREVLLRHARSLVAGEGEEEEVAAAAGSE
;
A
#
# COMPACT_ATOMS: atom_id res chain seq x y z
N ALA A 1 -7.25 -43.27 1.65
CA ALA A 1 -6.22 -42.24 1.39
C ALA A 1 -6.12 -41.27 2.56
N ILE A 2 -4.90 -40.83 2.89
CA ILE A 2 -4.64 -39.78 3.90
C ILE A 2 -4.33 -38.50 3.14
N VAL A 3 -5.01 -37.39 3.48
CA VAL A 3 -4.91 -36.15 2.70
C VAL A 3 -4.59 -34.95 3.61
N ARG A 4 -3.72 -34.07 3.11
CA ARG A 4 -3.42 -32.75 3.68
C ARG A 4 -3.86 -31.69 2.70
N VAL A 5 -4.62 -30.70 3.18
CA VAL A 5 -5.16 -29.62 2.35
C VAL A 5 -4.60 -28.28 2.82
N VAL A 6 -4.02 -27.52 1.88
CA VAL A 6 -3.57 -26.15 2.10
C VAL A 6 -4.34 -25.26 1.13
N ILE A 7 -5.16 -24.37 1.67
CA ILE A 7 -6.01 -23.48 0.89
C ILE A 7 -5.43 -22.08 0.98
N LYS A 8 -5.03 -21.53 -0.18
CA LYS A 8 -4.57 -20.15 -0.31
C LYS A 8 -5.75 -19.28 -0.72
N LEU A 9 -6.06 -18.28 0.10
CA LEU A 9 -7.28 -17.48 -0.02
C LEU A 9 -6.93 -16.00 0.04
N SER A 10 -7.70 -15.12 -0.61
CA SER A 10 -7.71 -13.70 -0.28
C SER A 10 -8.57 -13.39 0.96
N ARG A 11 -8.54 -12.15 1.47
CA ARG A 11 -9.40 -11.75 2.61
C ARG A 11 -10.88 -11.85 2.28
N GLN A 12 -11.25 -11.47 1.06
CA GLN A 12 -12.64 -11.57 0.60
C GLN A 12 -13.09 -13.03 0.50
N GLN A 13 -12.25 -13.91 -0.03
CA GLN A 13 -12.55 -15.34 -0.16
C GLN A 13 -12.57 -16.06 1.20
N GLN A 14 -11.73 -15.64 2.15
CA GLN A 14 -11.71 -16.21 3.50
C GLN A 14 -13.07 -16.03 4.20
N ALA A 15 -13.74 -14.89 4.01
CA ALA A 15 -15.06 -14.64 4.59
C ALA A 15 -16.15 -15.58 4.02
N LEU A 16 -15.95 -16.06 2.80
CA LEU A 16 -16.88 -16.95 2.10
C LEU A 16 -16.61 -18.43 2.39
N LEU A 17 -15.42 -18.79 2.88
CA LEU A 17 -15.05 -20.18 3.09
C LEU A 17 -15.83 -20.83 4.25
N ARG A 18 -16.57 -21.89 3.94
CA ARG A 18 -17.25 -22.74 4.91
C ARG A 18 -16.43 -23.99 5.20
N GLN A 19 -15.86 -24.07 6.40
CA GLN A 19 -15.06 -25.23 6.83
C GLN A 19 -15.87 -26.55 6.82
N VAL A 20 -17.18 -26.48 7.03
CA VAL A 20 -18.07 -27.65 7.00
C VAL A 20 -18.12 -28.25 5.60
N GLU A 21 -18.24 -27.41 4.57
CA GLU A 21 -18.31 -27.85 3.17
C GLU A 21 -16.99 -28.48 2.73
N VAL A 22 -15.84 -27.91 3.14
CA VAL A 22 -14.52 -28.49 2.87
C VAL A 22 -14.40 -29.89 3.46
N ARG A 23 -14.90 -30.11 4.69
CA ARG A 23 -14.87 -31.42 5.33
C ARG A 23 -15.83 -32.41 4.67
N GLN A 24 -17.02 -31.96 4.27
CA GLN A 24 -17.98 -32.81 3.55
C GLN A 24 -17.44 -33.25 2.19
N ALA A 25 -16.84 -32.35 1.43
CA ALA A 25 -16.21 -32.67 0.15
C ALA A 25 -15.05 -33.68 0.27
N LEU A 26 -14.44 -33.78 1.46
CA LEU A 26 -13.35 -34.70 1.77
C LEU A 26 -13.80 -35.89 2.63
N ALA A 27 -15.10 -36.11 2.79
CA ALA A 27 -15.63 -37.16 3.66
C ALA A 27 -15.31 -38.58 3.17
N GLU A 28 -15.08 -38.75 1.86
CA GLU A 28 -14.64 -40.03 1.28
C GLU A 28 -13.16 -40.35 1.59
N ALA A 29 -12.40 -39.37 2.09
CA ALA A 29 -11.04 -39.62 2.54
C ALA A 29 -11.02 -40.40 3.86
N HIS A 30 -10.13 -41.37 3.93
CA HIS A 30 -10.01 -42.24 5.12
C HIS A 30 -9.51 -41.47 6.35
N PHE A 31 -8.72 -40.41 6.13
CA PHE A 31 -8.25 -39.53 7.20
C PHE A 31 -7.87 -38.14 6.66
N LEU A 32 -8.44 -37.10 7.27
CA LEU A 32 -8.11 -35.70 7.03
C LEU A 32 -7.19 -35.20 8.14
N ALA A 33 -5.89 -35.14 7.87
CA ALA A 33 -4.91 -34.83 8.91
C ALA A 33 -4.93 -33.35 9.34
N TYR A 34 -5.05 -32.44 8.36
CA TYR A 34 -4.97 -31.00 8.61
C TYR A 34 -5.53 -30.20 7.43
N VAL A 35 -6.33 -29.17 7.73
CA VAL A 35 -6.77 -28.14 6.78
C VAL A 35 -6.12 -26.82 7.20
N LYS A 36 -5.16 -26.36 6.41
CA LYS A 36 -4.51 -25.07 6.62
C LYS A 36 -5.15 -24.03 5.73
N THR A 37 -5.55 -22.90 6.29
CA THR A 37 -5.88 -21.69 5.53
C THR A 37 -4.69 -20.74 5.58
N GLU A 38 -4.13 -20.43 4.41
CA GLU A 38 -3.10 -19.42 4.26
C GLU A 38 -3.74 -18.19 3.62
N LEU A 39 -3.75 -17.09 4.37
CA LEU A 39 -4.18 -15.81 3.82
C LEU A 39 -3.06 -15.31 2.90
N THR A 40 -3.36 -15.25 1.62
CA THR A 40 -2.52 -14.52 0.67
C THR A 40 -2.64 -13.06 1.09
N GLU A 41 -1.53 -12.46 1.53
CA GLU A 41 -1.48 -11.03 1.72
C GLU A 41 -1.72 -10.38 0.36
N GLU A 42 -2.97 -10.05 0.05
CA GLU A 42 -3.26 -8.96 -0.85
C GLU A 42 -2.54 -7.78 -0.23
N ALA A 43 -1.48 -7.32 -0.89
CA ALA A 43 -0.77 -6.11 -0.52
C ALA A 43 -1.86 -5.11 -0.15
N ARG A 44 -1.90 -4.72 1.15
CA ARG A 44 -2.88 -3.77 1.63
C ARG A 44 -2.90 -2.68 0.58
N SER A 45 -4.04 -2.45 -0.05
CA SER A 45 -4.23 -1.29 -0.91
C SER A 45 -4.17 -0.08 0.02
N GLY A 46 -2.97 0.22 0.51
CA GLY A 46 -2.64 1.50 1.08
C GLY A 46 -2.85 2.53 0.00
N ARG A 47 -2.74 3.79 0.36
CA ARG A 47 -2.94 4.96 -0.51
C ARG A 47 -2.04 5.00 -1.76
N LEU A 48 -1.29 3.93 -2.06
CA LEU A 48 -0.43 3.77 -3.21
C LEU A 48 -1.02 2.74 -4.20
N PRO A 49 -0.81 2.94 -5.50
CA PRO A 49 -1.22 1.99 -6.52
C PRO A 49 -0.60 0.59 -6.28
N PRO A 50 -1.28 -0.50 -6.70
CA PRO A 50 -0.88 -1.88 -6.39
C PRO A 50 0.53 -2.28 -6.87
N HIS A 51 1.07 -1.57 -7.86
CA HIS A 51 2.37 -1.82 -8.47
C HIS A 51 3.49 -0.91 -7.91
N VAL A 52 3.15 0.01 -7.00
CA VAL A 52 4.10 0.97 -6.45
C VAL A 52 4.62 0.45 -5.12
N ARG A 53 5.93 0.21 -5.04
CA ARG A 53 6.61 -0.14 -3.78
C ARG A 53 7.10 1.13 -3.10
N PRO A 54 6.63 1.46 -1.88
CA PRO A 54 7.04 2.68 -1.17
C PRO A 54 8.56 2.84 -1.06
N GLU A 55 9.29 1.73 -0.89
CA GLU A 55 10.74 1.70 -0.70
C GLU A 55 11.52 2.07 -1.97
N SER A 56 10.87 1.99 -3.13
CA SER A 56 11.48 2.33 -4.44
C SER A 56 11.19 3.76 -4.89
N LEU A 57 10.37 4.52 -4.16
CA LEU A 57 9.98 5.88 -4.55
C LEU A 57 10.98 6.91 -4.04
N THR A 58 11.40 7.81 -4.92
CA THR A 58 12.07 9.04 -4.50
C THR A 58 11.04 9.97 -3.83
N PRO A 59 11.45 10.89 -2.94
CA PRO A 59 10.55 11.87 -2.34
C PRO A 59 9.74 12.67 -3.38
N MET A 60 10.36 13.01 -4.51
CA MET A 60 9.71 13.74 -5.60
C MET A 60 8.65 12.89 -6.31
N ASP A 61 8.91 11.60 -6.50
CA ASP A 61 7.96 10.69 -7.15
C ASP A 61 6.77 10.36 -6.25
N ALA A 62 7.02 10.19 -4.95
CA ALA A 62 5.97 10.05 -3.95
C ALA A 62 5.05 11.29 -3.91
N LEU A 63 5.62 12.49 -3.98
CA LEU A 63 4.85 13.74 -3.98
C LEU A 63 4.04 13.91 -5.27
N ARG A 64 4.61 13.57 -6.44
CA ARG A 64 3.88 13.58 -7.71
C ARG A 64 2.68 12.65 -7.67
N LEU A 65 2.87 11.43 -7.19
CA LEU A 65 1.81 10.43 -7.05
C LEU A 65 0.68 10.95 -6.15
N TYR A 66 1.03 11.60 -5.03
CA TYR A 66 0.06 12.21 -4.14
C TYR A 66 -0.75 13.34 -4.82
N PHE A 67 -0.09 14.19 -5.61
CA PHE A 67 -0.78 15.26 -6.34
C PHE A 67 -1.71 14.72 -7.43
N ASP A 68 -1.32 13.62 -8.10
CA ASP A 68 -2.16 12.94 -9.08
C ASP A 68 -3.40 12.32 -8.43
N GLU A 69 -3.26 11.66 -7.29
CA GLU A 69 -4.39 11.12 -6.51
C GLU A 69 -5.37 12.24 -6.08
N ARG A 70 -4.83 13.40 -5.67
CA ARG A 70 -5.60 14.57 -5.26
C ARG A 70 -6.15 15.40 -6.42
N LYS A 71 -5.84 15.05 -7.68
CA LYS A 71 -6.25 15.77 -8.89
C LYS A 71 -5.96 17.27 -8.81
N LEU A 72 -4.75 17.63 -8.37
CA LEU A 72 -4.34 19.04 -8.31
C LEU A 72 -4.34 19.66 -9.70
N ALA A 73 -4.76 20.93 -9.78
CA ALA A 73 -4.62 21.72 -11.01
C ALA A 73 -3.14 21.78 -11.44
N PRO A 74 -2.85 21.70 -12.75
CA PRO A 74 -1.49 21.62 -13.29
C PRO A 74 -0.62 22.81 -12.85
N ASP A 75 -1.17 24.03 -12.92
CA ASP A 75 -0.46 25.25 -12.55
C ASP A 75 -0.02 25.22 -11.07
N ARG A 76 -0.90 24.78 -10.18
CA ARG A 76 -0.62 24.64 -8.75
C ARG A 76 0.38 23.52 -8.48
N ARG A 77 0.28 22.42 -9.22
CA ARG A 77 1.21 21.28 -9.13
C ARG A 77 2.63 21.72 -9.46
N GLU A 78 2.82 22.50 -10.53
CA GLU A 78 4.15 22.96 -10.95
C GLU A 78 4.82 23.87 -9.92
N VAL A 79 4.06 24.80 -9.35
CA VAL A 79 4.54 25.69 -8.27
C VAL A 79 4.99 24.86 -7.07
N LEU A 80 4.14 23.95 -6.58
CA LEU A 80 4.46 23.12 -5.43
C LEU A 80 5.65 22.19 -5.68
N LEU A 81 5.77 21.61 -6.87
CA LEU A 81 6.92 20.78 -7.23
C LEU A 81 8.22 21.57 -7.31
N ARG A 82 8.16 22.87 -7.65
CA ARG A 82 9.33 23.76 -7.65
C ARG A 82 9.83 23.99 -6.23
N HIS A 83 8.95 24.40 -5.32
CA HIS A 83 9.31 24.58 -3.92
C HIS A 83 9.77 23.27 -3.27
N ALA A 84 9.11 22.16 -3.57
CA ALA A 84 9.53 20.84 -3.08
C ALA A 84 10.95 20.47 -3.51
N ARG A 85 11.37 20.82 -4.74
CA ARG A 85 12.76 20.59 -5.19
C ARG A 85 13.76 21.39 -4.36
N SER A 86 13.50 22.67 -4.12
CA SER A 86 14.38 23.51 -3.29
C SER A 86 14.44 23.03 -1.84
N LEU A 87 13.32 22.59 -1.26
CA LEU A 87 13.28 21.99 0.08
C LEU A 87 14.11 20.70 0.16
N VAL A 88 13.96 19.82 -0.84
CA VAL A 88 14.71 18.54 -0.89
C VAL A 88 16.20 18.77 -1.16
N ALA A 89 16.56 19.84 -1.89
CA ALA A 89 17.94 20.24 -2.16
C ALA A 89 18.61 20.95 -0.97
N GLY A 90 17.87 21.28 0.10
CA GLY A 90 18.39 22.02 1.25
C GLY A 90 18.51 23.54 1.04
N GLU A 91 17.94 24.08 -0.04
CA GLU A 91 17.97 25.51 -0.37
C GLU A 91 16.87 26.32 0.37
N GLY A 92 16.02 25.65 1.14
CA GLY A 92 14.85 26.25 1.80
C GLY A 92 15.08 26.86 3.18
N GLU A 93 16.32 26.84 3.69
CA GLU A 93 16.63 27.34 5.04
C GLU A 93 16.80 28.88 5.11
N GLU A 94 16.93 29.59 3.98
CA GLU A 94 17.24 31.03 3.99
C GLU A 94 16.00 31.97 4.07
N GLU A 95 14.80 31.52 3.70
CA GLU A 95 13.61 32.40 3.64
C GLU A 95 12.93 32.60 5.01
N GLU A 96 13.01 31.62 5.93
CA GLU A 96 12.36 31.73 7.24
C GLU A 96 13.14 32.61 8.23
N VAL A 97 14.48 32.68 8.09
CA VAL A 97 15.33 33.54 8.95
C VAL A 97 15.24 35.01 8.53
N ALA A 98 15.07 35.30 7.23
CA ALA A 98 14.91 36.68 6.74
C ALA A 98 13.56 37.31 7.14
N ALA A 99 12.49 36.50 7.21
CA ALA A 99 11.18 36.97 7.69
C ALA A 99 11.14 37.24 9.20
N ALA A 100 11.98 36.56 9.99
CA ALA A 100 12.09 36.76 11.43
C ALA A 100 13.05 37.92 11.84
N ALA A 101 13.95 38.35 10.95
CA ALA A 101 14.94 39.40 11.23
C ALA A 101 14.51 40.82 10.81
N GLY A 102 13.29 41.01 10.29
CA GLY A 102 12.76 42.29 9.81
C GLY A 102 11.92 43.09 10.81
N SER A 103 11.89 42.69 12.08
CA SER A 103 11.13 43.38 13.13
C SER A 103 11.96 43.52 14.41
N GLU A 104 12.88 44.48 14.43
CA GLU A 104 13.30 45.19 15.64
C GLU A 104 13.72 46.62 15.31
#